data_AF-A0A0S8G4P4-F1
#
_entry.id   AF-A0A0S8G4P4-F1
#
_cell.length_a   1.000
_cell.length_b   1.000
_cell.length_c   1.000
_cell.angle_alpha   90.00
_cell.angle_beta   90.00
_cell.angle_gamma   90.00
#
_symmetry.space_group_name_H-M   'P 1'
#
loop_
_entity.id
_entity.type
_entity.pdbx_description
1 polymer ?
#
loop_
_entity_poly.entity_id
_entity_poly.type
_entity_poly.pdbx_seq_one_letter_code
_entity_poly.pdbx_strand_id
1 'polypeptide(L)'
;MKCLYGTPIRFGVLSAVLIACWVGPFRCEVDACGMTTHGEIAERTPGIIDSLSYGELVEMLLSLDGERDTGSMFPDWGYGLLMENIADLTHSEMFSDTFAAYVKQEFPPPYTEAERRQVTFLMGVLSHRLSDDTWHPGFLAAAMAEDGRSHELIEAGVDVFCNWEQGEGGEHLLWWVPVGTAEAVYERVGHPEVTRNEMISGMSIVRAGYWAAKQVGPFLYWYAKSILLPWSNECYVDYVPGGVADCAVVSADEMMAVWDFLQGPPYAAARR
;
A
#
# COMPACT_ATOMS: atom_id res chain seq x y z
N MET A 1 49.42 -17.97 -19.26
CA MET A 1 49.20 -16.61 -18.74
C MET A 1 48.63 -16.74 -17.33
N LYS A 2 49.33 -16.18 -16.34
CA LYS A 2 48.95 -16.14 -14.93
C LYS A 2 48.13 -14.88 -14.67
N CYS A 3 47.07 -15.00 -13.88
CA CYS A 3 46.72 -14.13 -12.74
C CYS A 3 45.37 -14.59 -12.17
N LEU A 4 45.12 -14.68 -10.87
CA LEU A 4 45.87 -15.02 -9.67
C LEU A 4 44.77 -15.11 -8.60
N TYR A 5 44.89 -16.08 -7.69
CA TYR A 5 44.02 -16.23 -6.52
C TYR A 5 43.83 -14.89 -5.78
N GLY A 6 42.58 -14.46 -5.66
CA GLY A 6 42.12 -13.44 -4.73
C GLY A 6 41.46 -14.10 -3.53
N THR A 7 41.99 -13.84 -2.35
CA THR A 7 41.58 -14.28 -1.02
C THR A 7 40.07 -14.12 -0.78
N PRO A 8 39.40 -15.03 -0.05
CA PRO A 8 38.02 -14.81 0.36
C PRO A 8 37.99 -13.64 1.35
N ILE A 9 37.35 -12.54 0.95
CA ILE A 9 36.96 -11.49 1.89
C ILE A 9 35.93 -12.14 2.82
N ARG A 10 36.29 -12.27 4.09
CA ARG A 10 35.39 -12.76 5.14
C ARG A 10 34.22 -11.79 5.26
N PHE A 11 33.07 -12.16 4.71
CA PHE A 11 31.76 -11.58 4.99
C PHE A 11 31.45 -11.78 6.48
N GLY A 12 31.85 -10.82 7.32
CA GLY A 12 31.70 -10.93 8.77
C GLY A 12 31.00 -9.76 9.45
N VAL A 13 30.59 -8.72 8.70
CA VAL A 13 30.04 -7.49 9.33
C VAL A 13 28.78 -6.96 8.63
N LEU A 14 28.47 -7.40 7.40
CA LEU A 14 27.27 -6.97 6.66
C LEU A 14 26.00 -7.78 6.96
N SER A 15 26.10 -8.79 7.82
CA SER A 15 24.92 -9.53 8.31
C SER A 15 24.15 -8.75 9.38
N ALA A 16 24.79 -7.83 10.10
CA ALA A 16 24.20 -7.24 11.31
C ALA A 16 23.06 -6.23 11.06
N VAL A 17 23.02 -5.58 9.89
CA VAL A 17 21.95 -4.61 9.56
C VAL A 17 20.72 -5.29 8.97
N LEU A 18 20.91 -6.38 8.21
CA LEU A 18 19.81 -7.25 7.79
C LEU A 18 19.20 -8.02 8.98
N ILE A 19 19.99 -8.30 10.01
CA ILE A 19 19.59 -8.99 11.25
C ILE A 19 18.63 -8.18 12.12
N ALA A 20 18.62 -6.83 12.03
CA ALA A 20 17.65 -6.03 12.80
C ALA A 20 16.21 -6.25 12.34
N CYS A 21 16.01 -6.62 11.06
CA CYS A 21 14.73 -7.09 10.53
C CYS A 21 14.53 -8.62 10.65
N TRP A 22 15.56 -9.39 11.05
CA TRP A 22 15.55 -10.87 10.95
C TRP A 22 15.72 -11.66 12.25
N VAL A 23 16.18 -11.08 13.37
CA VAL A 23 16.53 -11.87 14.59
C VAL A 23 15.88 -11.34 15.88
N GLY A 24 14.99 -10.36 15.80
CA GLY A 24 14.05 -10.07 16.88
C GLY A 24 12.93 -11.11 16.96
N PRO A 25 12.14 -11.17 18.05
CA PRO A 25 10.93 -11.99 18.14
C PRO A 25 9.84 -11.62 17.11
N PHE A 26 10.13 -10.71 16.17
CA PHE A 26 9.31 -10.29 15.05
C PHE A 26 9.48 -11.19 13.83
N ARG A 27 9.37 -12.52 14.02
CA ARG A 27 8.92 -13.38 12.91
C ARG A 27 7.43 -13.14 12.77
N CYS A 28 7.08 -12.11 12.04
CA CYS A 28 5.76 -12.09 11.42
C CYS A 28 6.02 -12.60 10.00
N GLU A 29 5.22 -13.55 9.55
CA GLU A 29 5.00 -13.76 8.11
C GLU A 29 4.32 -12.46 7.67
N VAL A 30 5.11 -11.39 7.46
CA VAL A 30 4.57 -10.04 7.31
C VAL A 30 4.16 -9.90 5.84
N ASP A 31 2.88 -10.16 5.56
CA ASP A 31 2.18 -9.69 4.35
C ASP A 31 2.19 -8.14 4.23
N ALA A 32 2.65 -7.41 5.26
CA ALA A 32 2.80 -5.95 5.28
C ALA A 32 4.06 -5.40 4.56
N CYS A 33 4.56 -6.08 3.52
CA CYS A 33 5.66 -5.57 2.71
C CYS A 33 5.09 -4.86 1.46
N GLY A 34 5.76 -3.82 0.96
CA GLY A 34 5.23 -3.06 -0.18
C GLY A 34 4.74 -1.65 0.17
N MET A 35 5.06 -1.12 1.36
CA MET A 35 4.61 0.20 1.82
C MET A 35 4.97 1.32 0.83
N THR A 36 6.16 1.30 0.23
CA THR A 36 6.49 2.34 -0.76
C THR A 36 5.81 2.05 -2.09
N THR A 37 5.69 0.78 -2.42
CA THR A 37 5.05 0.28 -3.64
C THR A 37 3.56 0.66 -3.70
N HIS A 38 2.79 0.50 -2.62
CA HIS A 38 1.38 0.94 -2.60
C HIS A 38 1.23 2.47 -2.64
N GLY A 39 2.16 3.22 -2.03
CA GLY A 39 2.20 4.67 -2.15
C GLY A 39 2.39 5.10 -3.61
N GLU A 40 3.38 4.51 -4.28
CA GLU A 40 3.68 4.74 -5.69
C GLU A 40 2.50 4.35 -6.61
N ILE A 41 1.87 3.21 -6.37
CA ILE A 41 0.70 2.78 -7.14
C ILE A 41 -0.44 3.80 -6.98
N ALA A 42 -0.76 4.18 -5.74
CA ALA A 42 -1.80 5.15 -5.46
C ALA A 42 -1.51 6.53 -6.09
N GLU A 43 -0.25 6.98 -6.07
CA GLU A 43 0.19 8.24 -6.68
C GLU A 43 -0.02 8.29 -8.20
N ARG A 44 0.07 7.14 -8.90
CA ARG A 44 -0.15 7.07 -10.35
C ARG A 44 -1.61 7.17 -10.76
N THR A 45 -2.53 6.74 -9.90
CA THR A 45 -3.97 6.64 -10.25
C THR A 45 -4.60 7.93 -10.80
N PRO A 46 -4.31 9.15 -10.30
CA PRO A 46 -4.93 10.37 -10.82
C PRO A 46 -4.52 10.69 -12.26
N GLY A 47 -3.34 10.22 -12.68
CA GLY A 47 -2.86 10.36 -14.06
C GLY A 47 -3.52 9.41 -15.05
N ILE A 48 -4.22 8.38 -14.56
CA ILE A 48 -4.92 7.36 -15.37
C ILE A 48 -6.40 7.72 -15.51
N ILE A 49 -7.00 8.25 -14.46
CA ILE A 49 -8.44 8.59 -14.42
C ILE A 49 -8.75 9.73 -15.41
N ASP A 50 -9.82 9.57 -16.21
CA ASP A 50 -10.28 10.61 -17.14
C ASP A 50 -10.82 11.84 -16.39
N SER A 51 -9.98 12.87 -16.30
CA SER A 51 -10.33 14.14 -15.65
C SER A 51 -11.54 14.87 -16.26
N LEU A 52 -11.93 14.57 -17.50
CA LEU A 52 -13.14 15.17 -18.11
C LEU A 52 -14.42 14.59 -17.49
N SER A 53 -14.41 13.30 -17.17
CA SER A 53 -15.55 12.59 -16.58
C SER A 53 -15.52 12.59 -15.05
N TYR A 54 -14.31 12.57 -14.45
CA TYR A 54 -14.08 12.37 -13.02
C TYR A 54 -13.28 13.53 -12.38
N GLY A 55 -13.45 14.76 -12.87
CA GLY A 55 -12.61 15.90 -12.48
C GLY A 55 -12.55 16.19 -10.97
N GLU A 56 -13.66 16.01 -10.22
CA GLU A 56 -13.66 16.19 -8.77
C GLU A 56 -12.87 15.09 -8.05
N LEU A 57 -12.99 13.82 -8.48
CA LEU A 57 -12.21 12.71 -7.95
C LEU A 57 -10.72 12.94 -8.18
N VAL A 58 -10.33 13.30 -9.41
CA VAL A 58 -8.93 13.60 -9.76
C VAL A 58 -8.39 14.75 -8.91
N GLU A 59 -9.16 15.82 -8.75
CA GLU A 59 -8.75 16.95 -7.91
C GLU A 59 -8.55 16.52 -6.45
N MET A 60 -9.47 15.70 -5.90
CA MET A 60 -9.34 15.17 -4.54
C MET A 60 -8.11 14.29 -4.34
N LEU A 61 -7.83 13.38 -5.27
CA LEU A 61 -6.68 12.48 -5.17
C LEU A 61 -5.33 13.22 -5.30
N LEU A 62 -5.33 14.40 -5.92
CA LEU A 62 -4.15 15.26 -6.07
C LEU A 62 -3.99 16.25 -4.91
N SER A 63 -5.08 16.84 -4.40
CA SER A 63 -5.01 17.87 -3.36
C SER A 63 -5.04 17.31 -1.93
N LEU A 64 -5.46 16.06 -1.77
CA LEU A 64 -5.49 15.30 -0.52
C LEU A 64 -4.61 14.04 -0.65
N ASP A 65 -3.43 14.20 -1.25
CA ASP A 65 -2.42 13.16 -1.43
C ASP A 65 -2.05 12.44 -0.13
N GLY A 66 -1.97 13.16 0.99
CA GLY A 66 -1.70 12.55 2.28
C GLY A 66 -2.80 11.61 2.78
N GLU A 67 -4.07 11.93 2.52
CA GLU A 67 -5.19 11.03 2.81
C GLU A 67 -5.18 9.81 1.90
N ARG A 68 -4.88 10.00 0.61
CA ARG A 68 -4.77 8.92 -0.39
C ARG A 68 -3.66 7.94 0.03
N ASP A 69 -2.47 8.46 0.29
CA ASP A 69 -1.29 7.64 0.65
C ASP A 69 -1.49 6.97 2.01
N THR A 70 -2.07 7.68 2.99
CA THR A 70 -2.38 7.04 4.28
C THR A 70 -3.41 5.92 4.10
N GLY A 71 -4.39 6.10 3.21
CA GLY A 71 -5.35 5.07 2.85
C GLY A 71 -4.69 3.85 2.20
N SER A 72 -3.73 4.05 1.30
CA SER A 72 -3.01 2.95 0.64
C SER A 72 -2.05 2.20 1.55
N MET A 73 -1.71 2.75 2.72
CA MET A 73 -0.95 2.09 3.78
C MET A 73 -1.84 1.46 4.85
N PHE A 74 -3.13 1.82 4.88
CA PHE A 74 -3.97 1.51 6.02
C PHE A 74 -4.18 0.01 6.23
N PRO A 75 -4.49 -0.82 5.22
CA PRO A 75 -4.78 -2.25 5.45
C PRO A 75 -3.71 -3.00 6.25
N ASP A 76 -2.45 -2.58 6.16
CA ASP A 76 -1.30 -3.14 6.87
C ASP A 76 -1.24 -2.84 8.38
N TRP A 77 -2.05 -1.91 8.91
CA TRP A 77 -1.88 -1.39 10.26
C TRP A 77 -1.92 -2.48 11.35
N GLY A 78 -2.69 -3.55 11.11
CA GLY A 78 -2.91 -4.64 12.08
C GLY A 78 -1.72 -5.60 12.22
N TYR A 79 -0.90 -5.77 11.17
CA TYR A 79 0.21 -6.73 11.17
C TYR A 79 1.27 -6.37 12.21
N GLY A 80 1.61 -5.08 12.35
CA GLY A 80 2.57 -4.61 13.35
C GLY A 80 2.16 -4.82 14.81
N LEU A 81 0.88 -5.08 15.06
CA LEU A 81 0.31 -5.37 16.39
C LEU A 81 -0.05 -6.84 16.59
N LEU A 82 0.34 -7.73 15.66
CA LEU A 82 -0.04 -9.15 15.67
C LEU A 82 -1.57 -9.36 15.62
N MET A 83 -2.28 -8.46 14.93
CA MET A 83 -3.71 -8.53 14.67
C MET A 83 -3.96 -8.98 13.23
N GLU A 84 -3.34 -10.09 12.84
CA GLU A 84 -3.36 -10.63 11.46
C GLU A 84 -4.79 -10.76 10.92
N ASN A 85 -5.72 -11.31 11.71
CA ASN A 85 -7.11 -11.44 11.30
C ASN A 85 -7.82 -10.10 11.02
N ILE A 86 -7.41 -9.03 11.71
CA ILE A 86 -7.96 -7.68 11.48
C ILE A 86 -7.29 -7.04 10.27
N ALA A 87 -5.99 -7.25 10.08
CA ALA A 87 -5.29 -6.84 8.86
C ALA A 87 -5.92 -7.51 7.64
N ASP A 88 -6.02 -8.85 7.61
CA ASP A 88 -6.63 -9.61 6.51
C ASP A 88 -8.07 -9.17 6.21
N LEU A 89 -8.87 -8.89 7.25
CA LEU A 89 -10.20 -8.33 7.08
C LEU A 89 -10.15 -6.98 6.37
N THR A 90 -9.19 -6.12 6.72
CA THR A 90 -9.03 -4.77 6.14
C THR A 90 -8.60 -4.82 4.68
N HIS A 91 -7.89 -5.88 4.27
CA HIS A 91 -7.56 -6.16 2.86
C HIS A 91 -8.77 -6.69 2.07
N SER A 92 -9.83 -7.17 2.73
CA SER A 92 -10.95 -7.80 2.05
C SER A 92 -11.89 -6.80 1.35
N GLU A 93 -12.52 -7.25 0.26
CA GLU A 93 -13.61 -6.53 -0.41
C GLU A 93 -14.75 -6.16 0.55
N MET A 94 -15.03 -7.03 1.53
CA MET A 94 -16.06 -6.77 2.55
C MET A 94 -15.79 -5.47 3.33
N PHE A 95 -14.53 -5.20 3.67
CA PHE A 95 -14.17 -3.99 4.40
C PHE A 95 -14.34 -2.74 3.51
N SER A 96 -13.77 -2.76 2.29
CA SER A 96 -13.87 -1.62 1.37
C SER A 96 -15.31 -1.32 0.95
N ASP A 97 -16.13 -2.35 0.71
CA ASP A 97 -17.55 -2.20 0.40
C ASP A 97 -18.33 -1.60 1.56
N THR A 98 -18.05 -2.07 2.77
CA THR A 98 -18.70 -1.55 3.98
C THR A 98 -18.30 -0.10 4.24
N PHE A 99 -17.05 0.26 3.96
CA PHE A 99 -16.57 1.63 4.03
C PHE A 99 -17.27 2.51 2.99
N ALA A 100 -17.33 2.08 1.72
CA ALA A 100 -18.03 2.82 0.68
C ALA A 100 -19.52 3.01 1.01
N ALA A 101 -20.18 1.97 1.51
CA ALA A 101 -21.57 2.04 1.96
C ALA A 101 -21.75 3.00 3.14
N TYR A 102 -20.82 3.02 4.10
CA TYR A 102 -20.81 3.99 5.20
C TYR A 102 -20.70 5.42 4.68
N VAL A 103 -19.71 5.70 3.82
CA VAL A 103 -19.49 7.03 3.23
C VAL A 103 -20.74 7.49 2.48
N LYS A 104 -21.33 6.64 1.64
CA LYS A 104 -22.54 6.97 0.89
C LYS A 104 -23.73 7.32 1.79
N GLN A 105 -23.84 6.65 2.95
CA GLN A 105 -24.94 6.85 3.88
C GLN A 105 -24.76 8.11 4.73
N GLU A 106 -23.56 8.32 5.28
CA GLU A 106 -23.30 9.35 6.28
C GLU A 106 -22.81 10.67 5.66
N PHE A 107 -22.19 10.60 4.48
CA PHE A 107 -21.60 11.74 3.77
C PHE A 107 -22.14 11.80 2.33
N PRO A 108 -23.43 12.08 2.07
CA PRO A 108 -23.91 12.20 0.70
C PRO A 108 -23.35 13.45 0.01
N PRO A 109 -23.02 13.41 -1.29
CA PRO A 109 -22.54 14.59 -2.02
C PRO A 109 -23.61 15.71 -2.07
N PRO A 110 -23.21 16.99 -2.20
CA PRO A 110 -21.82 17.47 -2.36
C PRO A 110 -21.02 17.42 -1.06
N TYR A 111 -19.75 17.01 -1.15
CA TYR A 111 -18.88 16.82 0.01
C TYR A 111 -18.34 18.14 0.56
N THR A 112 -18.37 18.27 1.88
CA THR A 112 -17.54 19.23 2.62
C THR A 112 -16.07 18.81 2.58
N GLU A 113 -15.16 19.73 2.91
CA GLU A 113 -13.72 19.43 2.97
C GLU A 113 -13.38 18.24 3.88
N ALA A 114 -14.06 18.13 5.03
CA ALA A 114 -13.86 17.01 5.95
C ALA A 114 -14.32 15.67 5.37
N GLU A 115 -15.40 15.67 4.58
CA GLU A 115 -15.93 14.47 3.92
C GLU A 115 -15.09 14.07 2.70
N ARG A 116 -14.51 15.04 1.98
CA ARG A 116 -13.57 14.77 0.89
C ARG A 116 -12.37 13.97 1.39
N ARG A 117 -11.83 14.30 2.56
CA ARG A 117 -10.73 13.54 3.20
C ARG A 117 -11.09 12.08 3.45
N GLN A 118 -12.33 11.81 3.85
CA GLN A 118 -12.85 10.44 4.08
C GLN A 118 -12.92 9.66 2.78
N VAL A 119 -13.46 10.28 1.73
CA VAL A 119 -13.57 9.67 0.40
C VAL A 119 -12.19 9.42 -0.20
N THR A 120 -11.27 10.39 -0.12
CA THR A 120 -9.90 10.22 -0.63
C THR A 120 -9.16 9.09 0.11
N PHE A 121 -9.32 9.01 1.42
CA PHE A 121 -8.76 7.89 2.20
C PHE A 121 -9.30 6.53 1.75
N LEU A 122 -10.62 6.43 1.51
CA LEU A 122 -11.23 5.21 0.95
C LEU A 122 -10.62 4.84 -0.40
N MET A 123 -10.38 5.81 -1.29
CA MET A 123 -9.73 5.54 -2.58
C MET A 123 -8.33 4.95 -2.39
N GLY A 124 -7.56 5.45 -1.42
CA GLY A 124 -6.29 4.83 -1.02
C GLY A 124 -6.44 3.37 -0.58
N VAL A 125 -7.43 3.07 0.27
CA VAL A 125 -7.72 1.70 0.73
C VAL A 125 -8.07 0.78 -0.44
N LEU A 126 -8.86 1.25 -1.41
CA LEU A 126 -9.17 0.50 -2.63
C LEU A 126 -7.89 0.24 -3.44
N SER A 127 -7.02 1.23 -3.58
CA SER A 127 -5.75 1.08 -4.28
C SER A 127 -4.91 -0.05 -3.68
N HIS A 128 -4.82 -0.13 -2.35
CA HIS A 128 -4.06 -1.17 -1.68
C HIS A 128 -4.61 -2.56 -2.03
N ARG A 129 -5.91 -2.79 -1.75
CA ARG A 129 -6.58 -4.07 -2.02
C ARG A 129 -6.38 -4.55 -3.47
N LEU A 130 -6.68 -3.68 -4.44
CA LEU A 130 -6.61 -4.07 -5.85
C LEU A 130 -5.17 -4.27 -6.33
N SER A 131 -4.23 -3.57 -5.70
CA SER A 131 -2.82 -3.82 -5.94
C SER A 131 -2.45 -5.24 -5.52
N ASP A 132 -2.80 -5.70 -4.32
CA ASP A 132 -2.45 -7.06 -3.87
C ASP A 132 -3.12 -8.15 -4.70
N ASP A 133 -4.41 -7.97 -5.00
CA ASP A 133 -5.18 -8.91 -5.84
C ASP A 133 -4.54 -9.11 -7.23
N THR A 134 -3.77 -8.12 -7.70
CA THR A 134 -3.08 -8.16 -9.00
C THR A 134 -1.58 -8.51 -8.88
N TRP A 135 -0.90 -7.95 -7.88
CA TRP A 135 0.53 -8.02 -7.62
C TRP A 135 0.97 -9.43 -7.21
N HIS A 136 0.29 -10.01 -6.20
CA HIS A 136 0.63 -11.32 -5.63
C HIS A 136 0.58 -12.45 -6.66
N PRO A 137 -0.54 -12.68 -7.38
CA PRO A 137 -0.59 -13.74 -8.39
C PRO A 137 0.15 -13.38 -9.69
N GLY A 138 0.49 -12.10 -9.89
CA GLY A 138 1.13 -11.57 -11.09
C GLY A 138 2.64 -11.41 -10.94
N PHE A 139 3.09 -10.17 -10.75
CA PHE A 139 4.51 -9.82 -10.69
C PHE A 139 5.25 -10.59 -9.62
N LEU A 140 4.71 -10.69 -8.41
CA LEU A 140 5.41 -11.31 -7.29
C LEU A 140 5.68 -12.80 -7.57
N ALA A 141 4.68 -13.52 -8.08
CA ALA A 141 4.84 -14.92 -8.47
C ALA A 141 5.94 -15.10 -9.55
N ALA A 142 6.02 -14.19 -10.51
CA ALA A 142 7.06 -14.20 -11.55
C ALA A 142 8.44 -13.86 -10.98
N ALA A 143 8.53 -12.84 -10.12
CA ALA A 143 9.77 -12.44 -9.45
C ALA A 143 10.34 -13.58 -8.59
N MET A 144 9.48 -14.30 -7.85
CA MET A 144 9.88 -15.47 -7.06
C MET A 144 10.47 -16.57 -7.93
N ALA A 145 9.91 -16.80 -9.12
CA ALA A 145 10.39 -17.79 -10.06
C ALA A 145 11.73 -17.39 -10.70
N GLU A 146 11.89 -16.11 -11.07
CA GLU A 146 13.04 -15.62 -11.85
C GLU A 146 14.25 -15.29 -10.97
N ASP A 147 14.06 -14.56 -9.86
CA ASP A 147 15.16 -14.22 -8.94
C ASP A 147 15.46 -15.35 -7.94
N GLY A 148 14.55 -16.32 -7.78
CA GLY A 148 14.70 -17.45 -6.87
C GLY A 148 14.86 -16.98 -5.41
N ARG A 149 14.01 -16.03 -5.02
CA ARG A 149 13.98 -15.41 -3.69
C ARG A 149 12.61 -15.55 -3.05
N SER A 150 12.55 -15.33 -1.73
CA SER A 150 11.29 -15.38 -1.01
C SER A 150 10.43 -14.16 -1.33
N HIS A 151 9.13 -14.31 -1.10
CA HIS A 151 8.10 -13.27 -1.20
C HIS A 151 8.59 -11.99 -0.51
N GLU A 152 8.91 -12.08 0.78
CA GLU A 152 9.22 -10.93 1.64
C GLU A 152 10.48 -10.20 1.19
N LEU A 153 11.46 -10.93 0.63
CA LEU A 153 12.68 -10.32 0.11
C LEU A 153 12.41 -9.52 -1.16
N ILE A 154 11.56 -10.03 -2.05
CA ILE A 154 11.19 -9.34 -3.29
C ILE A 154 10.46 -8.06 -2.94
N GLU A 155 9.45 -8.11 -2.08
CA GLU A 155 8.67 -6.92 -1.73
C GLU A 155 9.50 -5.86 -1.01
N ALA A 156 10.31 -6.25 -0.04
CA ALA A 156 11.24 -5.33 0.61
C ALA A 156 12.25 -4.74 -0.40
N GLY A 157 12.67 -5.52 -1.40
CA GLY A 157 13.58 -5.06 -2.44
C GLY A 157 12.93 -4.11 -3.44
N VAL A 158 11.68 -4.38 -3.83
CA VAL A 158 10.89 -3.48 -4.68
C VAL A 158 10.63 -2.17 -3.95
N ASP A 159 10.32 -2.18 -2.67
CA ASP A 159 10.20 -0.95 -1.89
C ASP A 159 11.49 -0.12 -1.92
N VAL A 160 12.66 -0.77 -1.90
CA VAL A 160 13.95 -0.08 -2.09
C VAL A 160 14.07 0.50 -3.50
N PHE A 161 13.58 -0.18 -4.54
CA PHE A 161 13.57 0.32 -5.92
C PHE A 161 12.62 1.50 -6.09
N CYS A 162 11.36 1.38 -5.64
CA CYS A 162 10.36 2.44 -5.65
C CYS A 162 10.89 3.70 -4.95
N ASN A 163 11.41 3.56 -3.72
CA ASN A 163 11.97 4.69 -2.96
C ASN A 163 13.11 5.40 -3.67
N TRP A 164 13.96 4.64 -4.39
CA TRP A 164 15.15 5.21 -5.02
C TRP A 164 14.88 5.75 -6.43
N GLU A 165 14.00 5.10 -7.19
CA GLU A 165 13.83 5.33 -8.63
C GLU A 165 12.58 6.16 -8.98
N GLN A 166 11.49 6.03 -8.23
CA GLN A 166 10.19 6.64 -8.59
C GLN A 166 9.89 7.93 -7.83
N GLY A 167 10.40 8.07 -6.60
CA GLY A 167 10.26 9.29 -5.81
C GLY A 167 9.60 9.08 -4.46
N GLU A 168 9.08 10.15 -3.88
CA GLU A 168 8.81 10.30 -2.45
C GLU A 168 7.32 10.21 -2.07
N GLY A 169 6.51 9.40 -2.74
CA GLY A 169 5.10 9.18 -2.35
C GLY A 169 4.98 8.74 -0.88
N GLY A 170 4.08 9.33 -0.10
CA GLY A 170 3.92 9.06 1.34
C GLY A 170 4.71 9.96 2.31
N GLU A 171 5.27 11.08 1.84
CA GLU A 171 6.16 11.98 2.60
C GLU A 171 5.53 12.77 3.76
N HIS A 172 4.24 12.60 3.99
CA HIS A 172 3.52 13.41 4.94
C HIS A 172 4.00 13.15 6.38
N LEU A 173 4.49 14.21 7.04
CA LEU A 173 4.94 14.17 8.44
C LEU A 173 3.86 13.63 9.40
N LEU A 174 2.59 13.80 9.04
CA LEU A 174 1.43 13.30 9.77
C LEU A 174 0.54 12.51 8.82
N TRP A 175 0.41 11.22 9.09
CA TRP A 175 -0.57 10.36 8.43
C TRP A 175 -1.92 10.53 9.11
N TRP A 176 -2.90 11.00 8.36
CA TRP A 176 -4.25 11.19 8.87
C TRP A 176 -5.09 9.94 8.65
N VAL A 177 -5.68 9.43 9.72
CA VAL A 177 -6.56 8.26 9.70
C VAL A 177 -7.95 8.70 10.14
N PRO A 178 -9.03 8.35 9.41
CA PRO A 178 -10.40 8.66 9.81
C PRO A 178 -10.89 7.68 10.89
N VAL A 179 -10.24 7.68 12.05
CA VAL A 179 -10.47 6.69 13.12
C VAL A 179 -11.93 6.52 13.50
N GLY A 180 -12.73 7.59 13.52
CA GLY A 180 -14.17 7.49 13.83
C GLY A 180 -14.98 6.75 12.75
N THR A 181 -14.65 6.98 11.48
CA THR A 181 -15.26 6.24 10.36
C THR A 181 -14.80 4.79 10.38
N ALA A 182 -13.50 4.57 10.55
CA ALA A 182 -12.93 3.23 10.59
C ALA A 182 -13.49 2.38 11.75
N GLU A 183 -13.63 2.95 12.96
CA GLU A 183 -14.31 2.30 14.10
C GLU A 183 -15.73 1.86 13.72
N ALA A 184 -16.50 2.74 13.06
CA ALA A 184 -17.86 2.42 12.64
C ALA A 184 -17.93 1.36 11.51
N VAL A 185 -16.94 1.32 10.63
CA VAL A 185 -16.81 0.27 9.60
C VAL A 185 -16.48 -1.07 10.26
N TYR A 186 -15.50 -1.12 11.17
CA TYR A 186 -15.18 -2.34 11.93
C TYR A 186 -16.37 -2.86 12.71
N GLU A 187 -17.14 -1.98 13.37
CA GLU A 187 -18.39 -2.37 14.03
C GLU A 187 -19.38 -3.04 13.06
N ARG A 188 -19.55 -2.49 11.84
CA ARG A 188 -20.46 -3.04 10.82
C ARG A 188 -20.03 -4.39 10.28
N VAL A 189 -18.72 -4.64 10.19
CA VAL A 189 -18.17 -5.96 9.78
C VAL A 189 -18.00 -6.94 10.95
N GLY A 190 -18.50 -6.59 12.15
CA GLY A 190 -18.58 -7.50 13.30
C GLY A 190 -17.38 -7.46 14.25
N HIS A 191 -16.55 -6.43 14.16
CA HIS A 191 -15.35 -6.22 14.97
C HIS A 191 -15.38 -4.93 15.81
N PRO A 192 -16.40 -4.73 16.68
CA PRO A 192 -16.52 -3.52 17.51
C PRO A 192 -15.40 -3.36 18.55
N GLU A 193 -14.60 -4.41 18.77
CA GLU A 193 -13.45 -4.38 19.66
C GLU A 193 -12.26 -3.59 19.10
N VAL A 194 -12.20 -3.34 17.79
CA VAL A 194 -11.10 -2.57 17.17
C VAL A 194 -11.19 -1.11 17.59
N THR A 195 -10.14 -0.63 18.27
CA THR A 195 -10.12 0.70 18.87
C THR A 195 -9.29 1.70 18.07
N ARG A 196 -9.62 2.99 18.22
CA ARG A 196 -8.76 4.11 17.80
C ARG A 196 -7.30 3.95 18.20
N ASN A 197 -7.03 3.52 19.45
CA ASN A 197 -5.67 3.46 19.96
C ASN A 197 -4.85 2.40 19.23
N GLU A 198 -5.47 1.26 18.91
CA GLU A 198 -4.84 0.20 18.12
C GLU A 198 -4.55 0.70 16.70
N MET A 199 -5.53 1.29 16.01
CA MET A 199 -5.31 1.84 14.67
C MET A 199 -4.20 2.90 14.63
N ILE A 200 -4.19 3.84 15.59
CA ILE A 200 -3.13 4.87 15.67
C ILE A 200 -1.76 4.24 15.96
N SER A 201 -1.71 3.23 16.83
CA SER A 201 -0.46 2.55 17.18
C SER A 201 0.07 1.73 16.01
N GLY A 202 -0.79 0.97 15.33
CA GLY A 202 -0.46 0.19 14.15
C GLY A 202 0.03 1.08 13.01
N MET A 203 -0.71 2.14 12.69
CA MET A 203 -0.27 3.12 11.68
C MET A 203 1.02 3.83 12.06
N SER A 204 1.31 4.00 13.36
CA SER A 204 2.61 4.53 13.80
C SER A 204 3.75 3.54 13.54
N ILE A 205 3.50 2.23 13.61
CA ILE A 205 4.48 1.19 13.27
C ILE A 205 4.70 1.14 11.75
N VAL A 206 3.63 1.11 10.96
CA VAL A 206 3.70 1.16 9.48
C VAL A 206 4.50 2.39 9.05
N ARG A 207 4.18 3.58 9.59
CA ARG A 207 4.94 4.80 9.32
C ARG A 207 6.41 4.68 9.70
N ALA A 208 6.74 4.09 10.84
CA ALA A 208 8.12 3.89 11.24
C ALA A 208 8.86 2.95 10.27
N GLY A 209 8.20 1.90 9.78
CA GLY A 209 8.70 0.99 8.76
C GLY A 209 8.98 1.71 7.44
N TYR A 210 8.01 2.48 6.93
CA TYR A 210 8.16 3.31 5.74
C TYR A 210 9.36 4.27 5.86
N TRP A 211 9.47 5.02 6.96
CA TRP A 211 10.60 5.94 7.19
C TRP A 211 11.94 5.19 7.29
N ALA A 212 11.96 4.03 7.94
CA ALA A 212 13.18 3.20 8.01
C ALA A 212 13.61 2.72 6.62
N ALA A 213 12.67 2.24 5.79
CA ALA A 213 12.93 1.83 4.41
C ALA A 213 13.50 3.00 3.59
N LYS A 214 12.93 4.20 3.72
CA LYS A 214 13.43 5.39 3.03
C LYS A 214 14.86 5.79 3.44
N GLN A 215 15.19 5.68 4.73
CA GLN A 215 16.55 6.04 5.21
C GLN A 215 17.60 4.98 4.88
N VAL A 216 17.22 3.69 4.87
CA VAL A 216 18.15 2.57 4.68
C VAL A 216 18.25 2.14 3.21
N GLY A 217 17.17 2.27 2.44
CA GLY A 217 17.04 1.85 1.04
C GLY A 217 18.17 2.34 0.14
N PRO A 218 18.57 3.63 0.18
CA PRO A 218 19.74 4.15 -0.55
C PRO A 218 21.02 3.33 -0.40
N PHE A 219 21.28 2.80 0.79
CA PHE A 219 22.50 2.03 1.08
C PHE A 219 22.41 0.59 0.59
N LEU A 220 21.19 0.07 0.39
CA LEU A 220 20.91 -1.28 -0.07
C LEU A 220 20.64 -1.35 -1.57
N TYR A 221 20.27 -0.24 -2.20
CA TYR A 221 19.79 -0.17 -3.59
C TYR A 221 20.68 -0.94 -4.57
N TRP A 222 21.97 -0.61 -4.65
CA TRP A 222 22.87 -1.25 -5.62
C TRP A 222 23.05 -2.74 -5.39
N TYR A 223 23.01 -3.17 -4.12
CA TYR A 223 23.10 -4.58 -3.76
C TYR A 223 21.80 -5.32 -4.09
N ALA A 224 20.64 -4.75 -3.72
CA ALA A 224 19.33 -5.29 -4.06
C ALA A 224 19.19 -5.45 -5.58
N LYS A 225 19.45 -4.38 -6.32
CA LYS A 225 19.33 -4.32 -7.78
C LYS A 225 20.27 -5.27 -8.52
N SER A 226 21.54 -5.31 -8.15
CA SER A 226 22.55 -5.98 -9.00
C SER A 226 22.82 -7.43 -8.59
N ILE A 227 22.47 -7.81 -7.37
CA ILE A 227 22.87 -9.10 -6.78
C ILE A 227 21.67 -9.90 -6.29
N LEU A 228 20.73 -9.26 -5.58
CA LEU A 228 19.65 -10.00 -4.96
C LEU A 228 18.48 -10.23 -5.91
N LEU A 229 18.09 -9.19 -6.65
CA LEU A 229 16.81 -9.09 -7.35
C LEU A 229 16.94 -8.39 -8.72
N PRO A 230 17.85 -8.84 -9.60
CA PRO A 230 18.06 -8.21 -10.91
C PRO A 230 16.81 -8.25 -11.79
N TRP A 231 16.08 -9.37 -11.82
CA TRP A 231 14.87 -9.47 -12.64
C TRP A 231 13.77 -8.56 -12.08
N SER A 232 13.56 -8.59 -10.76
CA SER A 232 12.55 -7.75 -10.11
C SER A 232 12.81 -6.26 -10.37
N ASN A 233 14.07 -5.78 -10.29
CA ASN A 233 14.37 -4.38 -10.59
C ASN A 233 14.08 -4.00 -12.04
N GLU A 234 14.31 -4.90 -12.99
CA GLU A 234 14.06 -4.64 -14.40
C GLU A 234 12.56 -4.66 -14.75
N CYS A 235 11.73 -5.35 -13.96
CA CYS A 235 10.34 -5.66 -14.32
C CYS A 235 9.27 -5.04 -13.40
N TYR A 236 9.59 -4.61 -12.18
CA TYR A 236 8.57 -4.24 -11.18
C TYR A 236 7.60 -3.14 -11.61
N VAL A 237 8.00 -2.25 -12.52
CA VAL A 237 7.12 -1.18 -13.01
C VAL A 237 6.18 -1.67 -14.12
N ASP A 238 6.74 -2.24 -15.19
CA ASP A 238 6.05 -2.45 -16.46
C ASP A 238 5.55 -3.90 -16.67
N TYR A 239 5.80 -4.81 -15.73
CA TYR A 239 5.36 -6.19 -15.85
C TYR A 239 3.84 -6.31 -15.87
N VAL A 240 3.32 -7.19 -16.72
CA VAL A 240 1.87 -7.49 -16.80
C VAL A 240 1.69 -9.02 -16.78
N PRO A 241 0.84 -9.56 -15.89
CA PRO A 241 0.03 -8.84 -14.90
C PRO A 241 0.82 -8.48 -13.62
N GLY A 242 0.47 -7.36 -12.99
CA GLY A 242 0.82 -7.07 -11.60
C GLY A 242 2.04 -6.19 -11.33
N GLY A 243 2.69 -5.61 -12.33
CA GLY A 243 3.66 -4.54 -12.09
C GLY A 243 2.98 -3.26 -11.59
N VAL A 244 3.74 -2.32 -11.03
CA VAL A 244 3.24 -1.06 -10.45
C VAL A 244 2.30 -0.31 -11.41
N ALA A 245 2.63 -0.25 -12.69
CA ALA A 245 1.80 0.44 -13.68
C ALA A 245 0.47 -0.29 -13.93
N ASP A 246 0.47 -1.62 -13.95
CA ASP A 246 -0.73 -2.45 -14.13
C ASP A 246 -1.65 -2.35 -12.91
N CYS A 247 -1.09 -2.47 -11.71
CA CYS A 247 -1.83 -2.29 -10.45
C CYS A 247 -2.47 -0.90 -10.34
N ALA A 248 -1.81 0.15 -10.83
CA ALA A 248 -2.37 1.51 -10.86
C ALA A 248 -3.57 1.62 -11.81
N VAL A 249 -3.56 0.92 -12.95
CA VAL A 249 -4.69 0.89 -13.88
C VAL A 249 -5.89 0.20 -13.24
N VAL A 250 -5.69 -1.00 -12.68
CA VAL A 250 -6.77 -1.74 -12.02
C VAL A 250 -7.33 -0.97 -10.82
N SER A 251 -6.46 -0.31 -10.04
CA SER A 251 -6.87 0.54 -8.92
C SER A 251 -7.70 1.74 -9.39
N ALA A 252 -7.29 2.42 -10.46
CA ALA A 252 -8.01 3.56 -11.03
C ALA A 252 -9.42 3.17 -11.52
N ASP A 253 -9.55 2.01 -12.17
CA ASP A 253 -10.84 1.49 -12.63
C ASP A 253 -11.80 1.25 -11.46
N GLU A 254 -11.31 0.67 -10.37
CA GLU A 254 -12.12 0.46 -9.15
C GLU A 254 -12.50 1.79 -8.48
N MET A 255 -11.56 2.73 -8.36
CA MET A 255 -11.84 4.06 -7.80
C MET A 255 -12.96 4.77 -8.58
N MET A 256 -12.96 4.68 -9.92
CA MET A 256 -14.03 5.24 -10.75
C MET A 256 -15.37 4.54 -10.50
N ALA A 257 -15.38 3.19 -10.41
CA ALA A 257 -16.59 2.43 -10.12
C ALA A 257 -17.19 2.77 -8.75
N VAL A 258 -16.34 2.85 -7.71
CA VAL A 258 -16.79 3.26 -6.36
C VAL A 258 -17.21 4.71 -6.35
N TRP A 259 -16.52 5.61 -7.06
CA TRP A 259 -16.95 6.99 -7.19
C TRP A 259 -18.36 7.10 -7.80
N ASP A 260 -18.63 6.39 -8.89
CA ASP A 260 -19.97 6.36 -9.50
C ASP A 260 -21.03 5.83 -8.54
N PHE A 261 -20.68 4.81 -7.74
CA PHE A 261 -21.54 4.34 -6.66
C PHE A 261 -21.81 5.44 -5.62
N LEU A 262 -20.80 6.18 -5.18
CA LEU A 262 -20.92 7.24 -4.18
C LEU A 262 -21.73 8.45 -4.70
N GLN A 263 -21.59 8.78 -5.99
CA GLN A 263 -22.35 9.87 -6.64
C GLN A 263 -23.80 9.48 -6.97
N GLY A 264 -24.08 8.19 -7.12
CA GLY A 264 -25.41 7.68 -7.39
C GLY A 264 -26.41 7.91 -6.24
N PRO A 265 -27.73 7.86 -6.51
CA PRO A 265 -28.74 8.12 -5.49
C PRO A 265 -28.60 7.17 -4.28
N PRO A 266 -28.94 7.63 -3.06
CA PRO A 266 -28.97 6.77 -1.88
C PRO A 266 -29.93 5.60 -2.08
N TYR A 267 -29.64 4.44 -1.49
CA TYR A 267 -30.43 3.20 -1.63
C TYR A 267 -31.93 3.40 -1.27
N ALA A 268 -32.25 4.38 -0.42
CA ALA A 268 -33.62 4.72 -0.03
C ALA A 268 -34.39 5.58 -1.06
N ALA A 269 -33.72 6.24 -2.00
CA ALA A 269 -34.36 7.09 -3.01
C ALA A 269 -34.79 6.32 -4.28
N ALA A 270 -34.27 5.11 -4.50
CA ALA A 270 -34.59 4.28 -5.66
C ALA A 270 -35.94 3.53 -5.57
N ARG A 271 -36.75 3.77 -4.53
CA ARG A 271 -38.08 3.17 -4.33
C ARG A 271 -39.17 4.21 -4.03
N ARG A 272 -39.29 5.24 -4.86
CA ARG A 272 -40.49 6.09 -4.92
C ARG A 272 -40.96 6.27 -6.35
#